data_AF-A0A522DC08-F1
#
_entry.id   AF-A0A522DC08-F1
#
_cell.length_a   1.000
_cell.length_b   1.000
_cell.length_c   1.000
_cell.angle_alpha   90.00
_cell.angle_beta   90.00
_cell.angle_gamma   90.00
#
_symmetry.space_group_name_H-M   'P 1'
#
loop_
_entity.id
_entity.type
_entity.pdbx_description
1 polymer ?
#
loop_
_entity_poly.entity_id
_entity_poly.type
_entity_poly.pdbx_seq_one_letter_code
_entity_poly.pdbx_strand_id
1 'polypeptide(L)'
;MQTDAHDFSPEELLEKQLREAYLEHDFAQVQDLLRQKDFPNELKGSVLATALRDGNLPMVKFVIEEAKVDLTAESSIMLVFLACQAQKLDIVLYLSEKTAELGLERSDAYELVFSRFPAEKHAVAVDELLTRAGDRQDALNKMLYAAAASKTFDVIPHLLGLGADPNAQGGTVIYLLTTAYDHDFFKDRGKYLGLMKQYLEKFEDRGVLDTALTVVSFKVPDNTQYPETVRLLLDKGADPFSGHAEACRHLSEKFRQLDRADNAEVWEGVFRVAQEKDVAAYRGQFETLFKNDFRVADLLAPVTEDGDTGLMLAAKGKVLDKVVAAAVAEGTTLITAQRLLEKNARNQSLLSLALDRGDMEALFEPSYWSKADRDILRSVAQNLTEEQRPWVDLPRLSSRLDQFNLKQQAVRFKLRPST
;
A
#
# COMPACT_ATOMS: atom_id res chain seq x y z
N MET A 1 -34.74 57.74 38.90
CA MET A 1 -33.62 56.78 39.02
C MET A 1 -34.11 55.59 39.80
N GLN A 2 -34.71 54.62 39.11
CA GLN A 2 -34.87 53.26 39.61
C GLN A 2 -34.05 52.44 38.63
N THR A 3 -32.88 51.99 39.08
CA THR A 3 -32.13 50.94 38.40
C THR A 3 -32.89 49.66 38.66
N ASP A 4 -33.50 49.11 37.61
CA ASP A 4 -34.12 47.79 37.64
C ASP A 4 -33.06 46.78 38.09
N ALA A 5 -33.14 46.39 39.36
CA ALA A 5 -32.51 45.18 39.84
C ALA A 5 -33.30 44.04 39.20
N HIS A 6 -32.80 43.53 38.08
CA HIS A 6 -33.19 42.19 37.64
C HIS A 6 -32.79 41.23 38.77
N ASP A 7 -33.79 40.83 39.58
CA ASP A 7 -33.66 39.68 40.46
C ASP A 7 -33.39 38.47 39.57
N PHE A 8 -32.11 38.11 39.46
CA PHE A 8 -31.70 36.88 38.80
C PHE A 8 -32.42 35.73 39.49
N SER A 9 -32.99 34.83 38.70
CA SER A 9 -33.46 33.56 39.21
C SER A 9 -32.31 32.83 39.94
N PRO A 10 -32.61 31.97 40.92
CA PRO A 10 -31.57 31.16 41.58
C PRO A 10 -30.70 30.38 40.57
N GLU A 11 -31.26 30.05 39.41
CA GLU A 11 -30.57 29.38 38.31
C GLU A 11 -29.56 30.29 37.61
N GLU A 12 -29.97 31.50 37.23
CA GLU A 12 -29.07 32.50 36.62
C GLU A 12 -27.95 32.91 37.58
N LEU A 13 -28.22 32.93 38.89
CA LEU A 13 -27.21 33.21 39.91
C LEU A 13 -26.15 32.11 39.98
N LEU A 14 -26.56 30.83 39.96
CA LEU A 14 -25.65 29.68 39.95
C LEU A 14 -24.83 29.63 38.66
N GLU A 15 -25.42 29.93 37.50
CA GLU A 15 -24.69 30.00 36.23
C GLU A 15 -23.65 31.12 36.23
N LYS A 16 -24.01 32.30 36.77
CA LYS A 16 -23.09 33.42 36.92
C LYS A 16 -21.93 33.06 37.85
N GLN A 17 -22.22 32.44 39.00
CA GLN A 17 -21.21 31.95 39.94
C GLN A 17 -20.29 30.91 39.29
N LEU A 18 -20.84 29.99 38.50
CA LEU A 18 -20.04 29.02 37.76
C LEU A 18 -19.10 29.72 36.77
N ARG A 19 -19.58 30.71 36.03
CA ARG A 19 -18.76 31.50 35.10
C ARG A 19 -17.68 32.32 35.81
N GLU A 20 -17.99 32.91 36.97
CA GLU A 20 -17.04 33.68 37.79
C GLU A 20 -15.96 32.77 38.38
N ALA A 21 -16.34 31.69 39.06
CA ALA A 21 -15.42 30.68 39.61
C ALA A 21 -14.49 30.11 38.53
N TYR A 22 -15.06 29.88 37.35
CA TYR A 22 -14.33 29.45 36.17
C TYR A 22 -13.31 30.51 35.70
N LEU A 23 -13.69 31.79 35.57
CA LEU A 23 -12.77 32.87 35.17
C LEU A 23 -11.64 33.12 36.18
N GLU A 24 -11.90 32.86 37.47
CA GLU A 24 -10.91 32.97 38.55
C GLU A 24 -10.01 31.74 38.67
N HIS A 25 -10.22 30.71 37.83
CA HIS A 25 -9.57 29.41 37.91
C HIS A 25 -9.75 28.71 39.28
N ASP A 26 -10.84 28.98 40.01
CA ASP A 26 -11.22 28.25 41.21
C ASP A 26 -11.90 26.93 40.84
N PHE A 27 -11.07 25.96 40.49
CA PHE A 27 -11.53 24.64 40.08
C PHE A 27 -12.25 23.87 41.20
N ALA A 28 -11.98 24.18 42.48
CA ALA A 28 -12.70 23.55 43.58
C ALA A 28 -14.14 24.04 43.62
N GLN A 29 -14.34 25.36 43.53
CA GLN A 29 -15.68 25.95 43.47
C GLN A 29 -16.44 25.50 42.22
N VAL A 30 -15.78 25.40 41.06
CA VAL A 30 -16.40 24.86 39.83
C VAL A 30 -16.90 23.42 40.04
N GLN A 31 -16.11 22.54 40.67
CA GLN A 31 -16.53 21.17 40.96
C GLN A 31 -17.74 21.13 41.91
N ASP A 32 -17.71 21.92 42.97
CA ASP A 32 -18.80 21.97 43.95
C ASP A 32 -20.09 22.47 43.32
N LEU A 33 -20.02 23.49 42.45
CA LEU A 33 -21.18 23.99 41.71
C LEU A 33 -21.74 22.91 40.77
N LEU A 34 -20.89 22.25 39.97
CA LEU A 34 -21.29 21.19 39.04
C LEU A 34 -21.86 19.94 39.75
N ARG A 35 -21.54 19.72 41.04
CA ARG A 35 -22.15 18.67 41.87
C ARG A 35 -23.51 19.07 42.45
N GLN A 36 -23.72 20.35 42.71
CA GLN A 36 -24.97 20.86 43.30
C GLN A 36 -26.13 20.85 42.31
N LYS A 37 -25.84 21.04 41.02
CA LYS A 37 -26.86 21.10 39.97
C LYS A 37 -26.34 20.52 38.67
N ASP A 38 -27.25 19.89 37.92
CA ASP A 38 -27.01 19.54 36.53
C ASP A 38 -27.16 20.77 35.62
N PHE A 39 -26.05 21.26 35.08
CA PHE A 39 -26.03 22.42 34.17
C PHE A 39 -26.20 21.98 32.70
N PRO A 40 -26.70 22.88 31.83
CA PRO A 40 -26.69 22.67 30.38
C PRO A 40 -25.33 22.23 29.83
N ASN A 41 -25.35 21.37 28.82
CA ASN A 41 -24.12 20.83 28.22
C ASN A 41 -23.25 21.91 27.57
N GLU A 42 -23.83 23.02 27.13
CA GLU A 42 -23.09 24.18 26.62
C GLU A 42 -22.17 24.78 27.69
N LEU A 43 -22.64 24.86 28.93
CA LEU A 43 -21.86 25.34 30.07
C LEU A 43 -20.78 24.33 30.47
N LYS A 44 -21.14 23.05 30.59
CA LYS A 44 -20.16 21.97 30.86
C LYS A 44 -19.08 21.92 29.79
N GLY A 45 -19.45 22.05 28.51
CA GLY A 45 -18.53 22.12 27.38
C GLY A 45 -17.59 23.32 27.44
N SER A 46 -18.07 24.47 27.92
CA SER A 46 -17.23 25.67 28.14
C SER A 46 -16.20 25.46 29.26
N VAL A 47 -16.62 24.82 30.36
CA VAL A 47 -15.72 24.43 31.46
C VAL A 47 -14.68 23.42 30.97
N LEU A 48 -15.12 22.41 30.20
CA LEU A 48 -14.23 21.41 29.62
C LEU A 48 -13.19 22.04 28.68
N ALA A 49 -13.62 22.86 27.71
CA ALA A 49 -12.72 23.53 26.76
C ALA A 49 -11.64 24.36 27.46
N THR A 50 -11.97 24.95 28.59
CA THR A 50 -10.98 25.64 29.44
C THR A 50 -10.02 24.68 30.07
N ALA A 51 -10.53 23.64 30.74
CA ALA A 51 -9.67 22.69 31.43
C ALA A 51 -8.64 22.09 30.45
N LEU A 52 -9.03 21.89 29.18
CA LEU A 52 -8.11 21.53 28.09
C LEU A 52 -7.04 22.59 27.87
N ARG A 53 -7.42 23.86 27.69
CA ARG A 53 -6.48 24.98 27.46
C ARG A 53 -5.48 25.13 28.60
N ASP A 54 -5.95 25.02 29.84
CA ASP A 54 -5.13 25.20 31.04
C ASP A 54 -4.25 23.97 31.31
N GLY A 55 -4.62 22.80 30.76
CA GLY A 55 -3.93 21.54 31.02
C GLY A 55 -4.34 20.90 32.34
N ASN A 56 -5.56 21.15 32.81
CA ASN A 56 -6.07 20.61 34.06
C ASN A 56 -6.75 19.25 33.82
N LEU A 57 -5.93 18.19 33.67
CA LEU A 57 -6.42 16.81 33.50
C LEU A 57 -7.42 16.36 34.59
N PRO A 58 -7.20 16.65 35.90
CA PRO A 58 -8.20 16.35 36.93
C PRO A 58 -9.58 16.95 36.65
N MET A 59 -9.64 18.21 36.20
CA MET A 59 -10.89 18.85 35.83
C MET A 59 -11.51 18.23 34.57
N VAL A 60 -10.69 17.92 33.55
CA VAL A 60 -11.17 17.24 32.33
C VAL A 60 -11.84 15.90 32.67
N LYS A 61 -11.20 15.10 33.53
CA LYS A 61 -11.77 13.83 34.01
C LYS A 61 -13.07 14.05 34.78
N PHE A 62 -13.08 15.00 35.71
CA PHE A 62 -14.27 15.34 36.48
C PHE A 62 -15.45 15.72 35.57
N VAL A 63 -15.25 16.59 34.58
CA VAL A 63 -16.34 17.06 33.71
C VAL A 63 -16.88 15.92 32.84
N ILE A 64 -16.02 15.02 32.37
CA ILE A 64 -16.41 13.88 31.53
C ILE A 64 -17.07 12.76 32.34
N GLU A 65 -16.48 12.38 33.46
CA GLU A 65 -16.87 11.17 34.21
C GLU A 65 -17.94 11.47 35.28
N GLU A 66 -17.82 12.58 36.01
CA GLU A 66 -18.73 12.95 37.09
C GLU A 66 -19.83 13.89 36.61
N ALA A 67 -19.48 14.98 35.91
CA ALA A 67 -20.47 15.94 35.41
C ALA A 67 -21.19 15.45 34.14
N LYS A 68 -20.77 14.29 33.58
CA LYS A 68 -21.42 13.59 32.46
C LYS A 68 -21.75 14.51 31.28
N VAL A 69 -20.75 15.24 30.79
CA VAL A 69 -20.92 15.99 29.53
C VAL A 69 -21.21 15.03 28.39
N ASP A 70 -22.11 15.42 27.48
CA ASP A 70 -22.43 14.58 26.32
C ASP A 70 -21.21 14.48 25.38
N LEU A 71 -20.63 13.28 25.29
CA LEU A 71 -19.59 12.95 24.33
C LEU A 71 -20.19 12.22 23.14
N THR A 72 -20.19 12.89 21.99
CA THR A 72 -20.45 12.28 20.69
C THR A 72 -19.11 11.97 20.01
N ALA A 73 -19.16 11.17 18.95
CA ALA A 73 -18.00 10.95 18.10
C ALA A 73 -17.33 12.27 17.67
N GLU A 74 -18.14 13.21 17.16
CA GLU A 74 -17.68 14.52 16.69
C GLU A 74 -17.08 15.37 17.83
N SER A 75 -17.76 15.44 18.99
CA SER A 75 -17.25 16.22 20.11
C SER A 75 -15.95 15.63 20.67
N SER A 76 -15.81 14.30 20.69
CA SER A 76 -14.58 13.65 21.16
C SER A 76 -13.34 14.02 20.32
N ILE A 77 -13.45 14.01 18.98
CA ILE A 77 -12.35 14.41 18.09
C ILE A 77 -12.03 15.89 18.27
N MET A 78 -13.04 16.74 18.42
CA MET A 78 -12.84 18.17 18.71
C MET A 78 -12.10 18.39 20.02
N LEU A 79 -12.39 17.62 21.08
CA LEU A 79 -11.69 17.72 22.36
C LEU A 79 -10.21 17.30 22.21
N VAL A 80 -9.94 16.21 21.48
CA VAL A 80 -8.56 15.79 21.17
C VAL A 80 -7.83 16.90 20.42
N PHE A 81 -8.47 17.50 19.41
CA PHE A 81 -7.93 18.63 18.66
C PHE A 81 -7.57 19.82 19.56
N LEU A 82 -8.46 20.20 20.49
CA LEU A 82 -8.21 21.30 21.42
C LEU A 82 -7.06 20.99 22.39
N ALA A 83 -7.00 19.75 22.90
CA ALA A 83 -5.89 19.29 23.75
C ALA A 83 -4.55 19.30 23.00
N CYS A 84 -4.56 18.94 21.71
CA CYS A 84 -3.39 19.02 20.84
C CYS A 84 -2.95 20.47 20.60
N GLN A 85 -3.89 21.40 20.36
CA GLN A 85 -3.57 22.82 20.25
C GLN A 85 -2.97 23.40 21.54
N ALA A 86 -3.46 22.95 22.69
CA ALA A 86 -2.92 23.30 24.00
C ALA A 86 -1.61 22.56 24.35
N GLN A 87 -1.17 21.63 23.50
CA GLN A 87 0.02 20.78 23.67
C GLN A 87 0.03 20.01 24.99
N LYS A 88 -1.14 19.51 25.41
CA LYS A 88 -1.35 18.77 26.67
C LYS A 88 -1.41 17.27 26.40
N LEU A 89 -0.25 16.64 26.29
CA LEU A 89 -0.13 15.23 25.89
C LEU A 89 -0.88 14.27 26.83
N ASP A 90 -0.81 14.52 28.13
CA ASP A 90 -1.51 13.75 29.16
C ASP A 90 -3.04 13.76 29.00
N ILE A 91 -3.59 14.90 28.57
CA ILE A 91 -5.00 15.06 28.22
C ILE A 91 -5.33 14.40 26.89
N VAL A 92 -4.49 14.57 25.86
CA VAL A 92 -4.68 13.90 24.56
C VAL A 92 -4.75 12.39 24.72
N LEU A 93 -3.89 11.83 25.57
CA LEU A 93 -3.88 10.40 25.90
C LEU A 93 -5.21 9.96 26.51
N TYR A 94 -5.65 10.66 27.55
CA TYR A 94 -6.93 10.37 28.21
C TYR A 94 -8.12 10.48 27.23
N LEU A 95 -8.16 11.52 26.41
CA LEU A 95 -9.24 11.71 25.45
C LEU A 95 -9.21 10.67 24.32
N SER A 96 -8.04 10.23 23.88
CA SER A 96 -7.91 9.17 22.86
C SER A 96 -8.44 7.83 23.37
N GLU A 97 -8.29 7.54 24.66
CA GLU A 97 -8.91 6.38 25.31
C GLU A 97 -10.44 6.51 25.29
N LYS A 98 -10.99 7.68 25.65
CA LYS A 98 -12.44 7.96 25.60
C LYS A 98 -13.02 7.92 24.19
N THR A 99 -12.31 8.44 23.21
CA THR A 99 -12.67 8.34 21.79
C THR A 99 -12.74 6.88 21.33
N ALA A 100 -11.79 6.04 21.76
CA ALA A 100 -11.81 4.61 21.44
C ALA A 100 -12.97 3.85 22.13
N GLU A 101 -13.35 4.21 23.35
CA GLU A 101 -14.54 3.67 24.03
C GLU A 101 -15.85 3.94 23.25
N LEU A 102 -15.88 5.01 22.45
CA LEU A 102 -17.00 5.35 21.54
C LEU A 102 -16.94 4.60 20.20
N GLY A 103 -15.96 3.71 20.00
CA GLY A 103 -15.78 2.94 18.77
C GLY A 103 -15.08 3.68 17.64
N LEU A 104 -14.42 4.81 17.93
CA LEU A 104 -13.64 5.56 16.93
C LEU A 104 -12.19 5.06 16.84
N GLU A 105 -11.60 5.17 15.65
CA GLU A 105 -10.22 4.78 15.41
C GLU A 105 -9.22 5.74 16.06
N ARG A 106 -8.19 5.18 16.68
CA ARG A 106 -7.12 5.97 17.32
C ARG A 106 -6.20 6.68 16.31
N SER A 107 -6.21 6.27 15.04
CA SER A 107 -5.39 6.88 13.99
C SER A 107 -5.65 8.38 13.85
N ASP A 108 -6.91 8.80 13.96
CA ASP A 108 -7.30 10.20 13.81
C ASP A 108 -6.72 11.06 14.94
N ALA A 109 -6.72 10.51 16.17
CA ALA A 109 -6.10 11.17 17.32
C ALA A 109 -4.57 11.25 17.17
N TYR A 110 -3.93 10.19 16.67
CA TYR A 110 -2.48 10.20 16.41
C TYR A 110 -2.10 11.18 15.30
N GLU A 111 -2.90 11.32 14.25
CA GLU A 111 -2.71 12.32 13.20
C GLU A 111 -2.82 13.75 13.76
N LEU A 112 -3.75 14.00 14.69
CA LEU A 112 -3.81 15.27 15.41
C LEU A 112 -2.57 15.50 16.27
N VAL A 113 -1.98 14.48 16.88
CA VAL A 113 -0.71 14.60 17.60
C VAL A 113 0.39 15.02 16.64
N PHE A 114 0.60 14.29 15.53
CA PHE A 114 1.70 14.54 14.61
C PHE A 114 1.56 15.81 13.76
N SER A 115 0.34 16.31 13.58
CA SER A 115 0.09 17.55 12.83
C SER A 115 0.10 18.81 13.70
N ARG A 116 -0.03 18.69 15.03
CA ARG A 116 -0.18 19.85 15.94
C ARG A 116 0.89 19.97 16.99
N PHE A 117 1.52 18.88 17.39
CA PHE A 117 2.65 18.98 18.30
C PHE A 117 3.88 19.52 17.55
N PRO A 118 4.74 20.25 18.25
CA PRO A 118 6.07 20.57 17.75
C PRO A 118 6.87 19.30 17.46
N ALA A 119 7.72 19.33 16.43
CA ALA A 119 8.48 18.18 15.97
C ALA A 119 9.35 17.54 17.07
N GLU A 120 9.93 18.37 17.94
CA GLU A 120 10.76 17.96 19.08
C GLU A 120 9.99 17.17 20.14
N LYS A 121 8.65 17.24 20.15
CA LYS A 121 7.79 16.51 21.10
C LYS A 121 7.29 15.17 20.54
N HIS A 122 7.46 14.88 19.25
CA HIS A 122 6.88 13.69 18.65
C HIS A 122 7.46 12.38 19.22
N ALA A 123 8.76 12.29 19.46
CA ALA A 123 9.36 11.09 20.03
C ALA A 123 8.83 10.81 21.45
N VAL A 124 8.76 11.86 22.29
CA VAL A 124 8.19 11.77 23.65
C VAL A 124 6.71 11.37 23.58
N ALA A 125 5.95 11.98 22.66
CA ALA A 125 4.56 11.64 22.44
C ALA A 125 4.37 10.17 22.07
N VAL A 126 5.19 9.65 21.14
CA VAL A 126 5.20 8.23 20.77
C VAL A 126 5.45 7.35 21.99
N ASP A 127 6.49 7.62 22.76
CA ASP A 127 6.87 6.78 23.90
C ASP A 127 5.77 6.76 25.00
N GLU A 128 5.15 7.91 25.28
CA GLU A 128 4.03 8.00 26.21
C GLU A 128 2.76 7.32 25.69
N LEU A 129 2.41 7.51 24.41
CA LEU A 129 1.27 6.86 23.75
C LEU A 129 1.41 5.34 23.81
N LEU A 130 2.61 4.81 23.57
CA LEU A 130 2.86 3.36 23.63
C LEU A 130 2.77 2.78 25.03
N THR A 131 3.16 3.54 26.05
CA THR A 131 3.10 3.09 27.45
C THR A 131 1.66 2.88 27.92
N ARG A 132 0.71 3.62 27.35
CA ARG A 132 -0.72 3.56 27.70
C ARG A 132 -1.55 2.75 26.70
N ALA A 133 -0.98 2.37 25.56
CA ALA A 133 -1.68 1.60 24.56
C ALA A 133 -2.04 0.19 25.08
N GLY A 134 -3.32 -0.17 25.00
CA GLY A 134 -3.77 -1.53 25.32
C GLY A 134 -3.16 -2.59 24.40
N ASP A 135 -3.00 -2.27 23.12
CA ASP A 135 -2.19 -3.04 22.16
C ASP A 135 -1.07 -2.15 21.63
N ARG A 136 0.16 -2.43 22.07
CA ARG A 136 1.35 -1.67 21.71
C ARG A 136 1.65 -1.77 20.20
N GLN A 137 1.46 -2.94 19.59
CA GLN A 137 1.82 -3.14 18.19
C GLN A 137 0.81 -2.49 17.26
N ASP A 138 -0.48 -2.62 17.54
CA ASP A 138 -1.54 -1.89 16.82
C ASP A 138 -1.29 -0.37 16.89
N ALA A 139 -0.99 0.14 18.08
CA ALA A 139 -0.69 1.56 18.28
C ALA A 139 0.54 2.01 17.48
N LEU A 140 1.63 1.22 17.47
CA LEU A 140 2.82 1.50 16.65
C LEU A 140 2.48 1.60 15.16
N ASN A 141 1.72 0.63 14.64
CA ASN A 141 1.38 0.56 13.23
C ASN A 141 0.44 1.71 12.82
N LYS A 142 -0.53 2.07 13.67
CA LYS A 142 -1.41 3.24 13.46
C LYS A 142 -0.65 4.55 13.56
N MET A 143 0.31 4.68 14.48
CA MET A 143 1.17 5.86 14.55
C MET A 143 2.08 6.00 13.33
N LEU A 144 2.60 4.90 12.78
CA LEU A 144 3.36 4.91 11.53
C LEU A 144 2.54 5.46 10.37
N TYR A 145 1.29 5.02 10.24
CA TYR A 145 0.36 5.56 9.26
C TYR A 145 0.06 7.04 9.49
N ALA A 146 -0.33 7.41 10.72
CA ALA A 146 -0.69 8.77 11.07
C ALA A 146 0.47 9.77 10.83
N ALA A 147 1.70 9.38 11.17
CA ALA A 147 2.89 10.18 10.89
C ALA A 147 3.08 10.42 9.39
N ALA A 148 2.87 9.39 8.55
CA ALA A 148 2.95 9.52 7.11
C ALA A 148 1.82 10.39 6.54
N ALA A 149 0.58 10.20 7.01
CA ALA A 149 -0.60 10.96 6.59
C ALA A 149 -0.47 12.45 6.94
N SER A 150 0.07 12.75 8.11
CA SER A 150 0.40 14.11 8.56
C SER A 150 1.64 14.72 7.90
N LYS A 151 2.34 13.97 7.01
CA LYS A 151 3.64 14.33 6.42
C LYS A 151 4.74 14.60 7.44
N THR A 152 4.62 14.04 8.64
CA THR A 152 5.59 14.16 9.74
C THR A 152 6.66 13.06 9.62
N PHE A 153 7.36 13.03 8.49
CA PHE A 153 8.26 11.93 8.15
C PHE A 153 9.44 11.74 9.11
N ASP A 154 9.79 12.76 9.88
CA ASP A 154 10.94 12.77 10.80
C ASP A 154 10.80 11.82 11.99
N VAL A 155 9.56 11.49 12.39
CA VAL A 155 9.31 10.53 13.48
C VAL A 155 9.28 9.08 12.98
N ILE A 156 9.13 8.86 11.67
CA ILE A 156 9.03 7.51 11.10
C ILE A 156 10.26 6.64 11.41
N PRO A 157 11.51 7.13 11.32
CA PRO A 157 12.67 6.35 11.72
C PRO A 157 12.62 5.84 13.17
N HIS A 158 12.08 6.63 14.09
CA HIS A 158 11.87 6.25 15.50
C HIS A 158 10.82 5.13 15.60
N LEU A 159 9.67 5.30 14.93
CA LEU A 159 8.59 4.30 14.90
C LEU A 159 9.06 2.96 14.32
N LEU A 160 9.82 2.98 13.21
CA LEU A 160 10.42 1.78 12.62
C LEU A 160 11.45 1.12 13.56
N GLY A 161 12.24 1.94 14.26
CA GLY A 161 13.19 1.49 15.28
C GLY A 161 12.52 0.82 16.49
N LEU A 162 11.31 1.28 16.85
CA LEU A 162 10.47 0.70 17.90
C LEU A 162 9.70 -0.56 17.47
N GLY A 163 9.80 -0.95 16.20
CA GLY A 163 9.20 -2.17 15.65
C GLY A 163 7.86 -1.97 14.94
N ALA A 164 7.51 -0.76 14.52
CA ALA A 164 6.36 -0.57 13.64
C ALA A 164 6.54 -1.40 12.34
N ASP A 165 5.50 -2.11 11.94
CA ASP A 165 5.51 -2.97 10.76
C ASP A 165 5.14 -2.15 9.51
N PRO A 166 6.06 -2.00 8.53
CA PRO A 166 5.78 -1.34 7.26
C PRO A 166 4.59 -1.92 6.49
N ASN A 167 4.25 -3.20 6.69
CA ASN A 167 3.23 -3.92 5.93
C ASN A 167 1.81 -3.79 6.53
N ALA A 168 1.68 -3.37 7.79
CA ALA A 168 0.43 -3.43 8.55
C ALA A 168 -0.73 -2.62 7.96
N GLN A 169 -0.44 -1.67 7.07
CA GLN A 169 -1.44 -0.76 6.46
C GLN A 169 -1.47 -0.92 4.93
N GLY A 170 -1.31 -2.14 4.43
CA GLY A 170 -1.34 -2.44 2.99
C GLY A 170 -0.33 -1.62 2.18
N GLY A 171 0.78 -1.24 2.82
CA GLY A 171 1.80 -0.37 2.24
C GLY A 171 1.35 1.06 1.90
N THR A 172 0.24 1.57 2.45
CA THR A 172 -0.18 2.97 2.22
C THR A 172 0.93 3.98 2.52
N VAL A 173 1.77 3.69 3.51
CA VAL A 173 2.89 4.57 3.90
C VAL A 173 3.91 4.73 2.77
N ILE A 174 4.19 3.70 1.96
CA ILE A 174 5.10 3.88 0.81
C ILE A 174 4.50 4.82 -0.23
N TYR A 175 3.19 4.76 -0.48
CA TYR A 175 2.55 5.66 -1.44
C TYR A 175 2.62 7.11 -0.96
N LEU A 176 2.38 7.36 0.33
CA LEU A 176 2.52 8.68 0.93
C LEU A 176 3.97 9.21 0.86
N LEU A 177 4.97 8.33 1.04
CA LEU A 177 6.37 8.70 0.85
C LEU A 177 6.69 9.01 -0.63
N THR A 178 6.10 8.31 -1.59
CA THR A 178 6.32 8.57 -3.03
C THR A 178 5.60 9.83 -3.53
N THR A 179 4.75 10.46 -2.71
CA THR A 179 4.04 11.71 -3.02
C THR A 179 4.53 12.91 -2.21
N ALA A 180 5.61 12.76 -1.43
CA ALA A 180 6.13 13.79 -0.52
C ALA A 180 6.86 14.99 -1.19
N TYR A 181 6.82 15.11 -2.52
CA TYR A 181 7.67 16.06 -3.28
C TYR A 181 7.42 17.54 -2.97
N ASP A 182 6.25 17.87 -2.44
CA ASP A 182 5.86 19.22 -2.04
C ASP A 182 6.29 19.58 -0.61
N HIS A 183 6.94 18.66 0.11
CA HIS A 183 7.33 18.81 1.50
C HIS A 183 8.84 19.11 1.66
N ASP A 184 9.21 19.90 2.67
CA ASP A 184 10.62 20.24 2.95
C ASP A 184 11.49 19.02 3.22
N PHE A 185 10.90 17.97 3.80
CA PHE A 185 11.54 16.66 3.98
C PHE A 185 12.11 16.10 2.66
N PHE A 186 11.39 16.22 1.56
CA PHE A 186 11.82 15.69 0.27
C PHE A 186 13.00 16.47 -0.30
N LYS A 187 13.14 17.76 0.01
CA LYS A 187 14.27 18.59 -0.46
C LYS A 187 15.61 18.10 0.08
N ASP A 188 15.62 17.52 1.27
CA ASP A 188 16.78 16.80 1.78
C ASP A 188 16.81 15.39 1.18
N ARG A 189 17.47 15.29 0.01
CA ARG A 189 17.65 14.04 -0.73
C ARG A 189 18.24 12.91 0.13
N GLY A 190 19.17 13.23 1.03
CA GLY A 190 19.81 12.23 1.88
C GLY A 190 18.84 11.67 2.91
N LYS A 191 18.08 12.55 3.56
CA LYS A 191 17.05 12.18 4.53
C LYS A 191 15.92 11.39 3.91
N TYR A 192 15.41 11.84 2.76
CA TYR A 192 14.36 11.15 2.02
C TYR A 192 14.78 9.74 1.59
N LEU A 193 15.92 9.61 0.91
CA LEU A 193 16.41 8.30 0.45
C LEU A 193 16.83 7.40 1.62
N GLY A 194 17.31 7.97 2.72
CA GLY A 194 17.61 7.25 3.96
C GLY A 194 16.35 6.62 4.57
N LEU A 195 15.27 7.40 4.68
CA LEU A 195 13.98 6.88 5.16
C LEU A 195 13.40 5.83 4.22
N MET A 196 13.43 6.07 2.90
CA MET A 196 12.95 5.09 1.91
C MET A 196 13.69 3.74 2.07
N LYS A 197 15.02 3.77 2.23
CA LYS A 197 15.82 2.56 2.49
C LYS A 197 15.38 1.86 3.77
N GLN A 198 15.33 2.59 4.89
CA GLN A 198 14.95 2.04 6.19
C GLN A 198 13.54 1.43 6.17
N TYR A 199 12.58 2.10 5.54
CA TYR A 199 11.22 1.58 5.40
C TYR A 199 11.20 0.29 4.57
N LEU A 200 11.92 0.28 3.44
CA LEU A 200 11.99 -0.88 2.55
C LEU A 200 12.73 -2.07 3.17
N GLU A 201 13.59 -1.90 4.20
CA GLU A 201 14.29 -3.02 4.83
C GLU A 201 13.33 -4.13 5.28
N LYS A 202 12.20 -3.77 5.89
CA LYS A 202 11.20 -4.71 6.42
C LYS A 202 9.89 -4.79 5.61
N PHE A 203 9.77 -4.03 4.52
CA PHE A 203 8.61 -4.10 3.64
C PHE A 203 8.65 -5.35 2.77
N GLU A 204 7.56 -6.06 2.54
CA GLU A 204 7.58 -7.33 1.78
C GLU A 204 6.47 -7.47 0.74
N ASP A 205 5.44 -6.61 0.78
CA ASP A 205 4.33 -6.66 -0.18
C ASP A 205 4.80 -6.27 -1.59
N ARG A 206 5.01 -7.30 -2.43
CA ARG A 206 5.42 -7.11 -3.83
C ARG A 206 4.39 -6.39 -4.68
N GLY A 207 3.09 -6.61 -4.50
CA GLY A 207 2.07 -5.94 -5.31
C GLY A 207 2.10 -4.43 -5.10
N VAL A 208 2.37 -4.01 -3.85
CA VAL A 208 2.59 -2.60 -3.53
C VAL A 208 3.92 -2.08 -4.09
N LEU A 209 5.00 -2.86 -4.04
CA LEU A 209 6.28 -2.48 -4.65
C LEU A 209 6.16 -2.25 -6.16
N ASP A 210 5.44 -3.13 -6.87
CA ASP A 210 5.20 -3.04 -8.31
C ASP A 210 4.46 -1.75 -8.66
N THR A 211 3.40 -1.45 -7.91
CA THR A 211 2.60 -0.24 -8.10
C THR A 211 3.41 1.02 -7.76
N ALA A 212 4.18 0.99 -6.66
CA ALA A 212 5.06 2.09 -6.28
C ALA A 212 6.14 2.35 -7.33
N LEU A 213 6.70 1.30 -7.95
CA LEU A 213 7.68 1.39 -9.03
C LEU A 213 7.09 2.14 -10.22
N THR A 214 5.87 1.80 -10.62
CA THR A 214 5.14 2.50 -11.68
C THR A 214 4.93 3.97 -11.31
N VAL A 215 4.32 4.26 -10.15
CA VAL A 215 4.03 5.64 -9.71
C VAL A 215 5.30 6.51 -9.69
N VAL A 216 6.38 5.99 -9.13
CA VAL A 216 7.67 6.67 -9.06
C VAL A 216 8.23 6.94 -10.47
N SER A 217 8.13 5.96 -11.37
CA SER A 217 8.67 6.08 -12.74
C SER A 217 7.98 7.16 -13.55
N PHE A 218 6.70 7.42 -13.33
CA PHE A 218 5.98 8.54 -13.96
C PHE A 218 6.40 9.91 -13.42
N LYS A 219 6.89 9.98 -12.19
CA LYS A 219 7.27 11.24 -11.51
C LYS A 219 8.72 11.66 -11.73
N VAL A 220 9.60 10.69 -12.01
CA VAL A 220 11.02 10.93 -12.23
C VAL A 220 11.30 11.92 -13.37
N PRO A 221 10.68 11.82 -14.56
CA PRO A 221 10.92 12.77 -15.65
C PRO A 221 10.55 14.23 -15.29
N ASP A 222 9.56 14.40 -14.42
CA ASP A 222 9.06 15.70 -13.96
C ASP A 222 9.81 16.24 -12.73
N ASN A 223 10.87 15.54 -12.27
CA ASN A 223 11.63 15.85 -11.05
C ASN A 223 10.78 15.90 -9.76
N THR A 224 9.60 15.27 -9.76
CA THR A 224 8.76 15.10 -8.55
C THR A 224 9.09 13.79 -7.82
N GLN A 225 10.17 13.12 -8.23
CA GLN A 225 10.73 11.97 -7.57
C GLN A 225 12.21 11.78 -7.94
N TYR A 226 13.01 11.26 -7.01
CA TYR A 226 14.42 10.96 -7.25
C TYR A 226 14.60 9.65 -8.01
N PRO A 227 15.45 9.61 -9.07
CA PRO A 227 15.82 8.38 -9.78
C PRO A 227 16.22 7.21 -8.88
N GLU A 228 16.89 7.47 -7.76
CA GLU A 228 17.30 6.44 -6.82
C GLU A 228 16.14 5.62 -6.25
N THR A 229 14.94 6.18 -6.15
CA THR A 229 13.78 5.43 -5.66
C THR A 229 13.37 4.29 -6.58
N VAL A 230 13.49 4.47 -7.90
CA VAL A 230 13.29 3.37 -8.88
C VAL A 230 14.24 2.22 -8.57
N ARG A 231 15.53 2.54 -8.34
CA ARG A 231 16.55 1.54 -8.04
C ARG A 231 16.29 0.84 -6.70
N LEU A 232 15.91 1.59 -5.67
CA LEU A 232 15.55 1.03 -4.37
C LEU A 232 14.39 0.04 -4.45
N LEU A 233 13.36 0.36 -5.24
CA LEU A 233 12.19 -0.52 -5.43
C LEU A 233 12.56 -1.79 -6.22
N LEU A 234 13.35 -1.65 -7.30
CA LEU A 234 13.87 -2.79 -8.06
C LEU A 234 14.78 -3.69 -7.21
N ASP A 235 15.69 -3.09 -6.43
CA ASP A 235 16.59 -3.83 -5.54
C ASP A 235 15.83 -4.57 -4.45
N LYS A 236 14.72 -3.98 -3.98
CA LYS A 236 13.84 -4.61 -3.00
C LYS A 236 13.00 -5.76 -3.59
N GLY A 237 12.80 -5.78 -4.90
CA GLY A 237 12.16 -6.88 -5.62
C GLY A 237 10.80 -6.55 -6.23
N ALA A 238 10.55 -5.28 -6.57
CA ALA A 238 9.48 -4.91 -7.50
C ALA A 238 9.68 -5.63 -8.85
N ASP A 239 8.61 -6.17 -9.44
CA ASP A 239 8.62 -6.87 -10.72
C ASP A 239 8.89 -5.87 -11.88
N PRO A 240 10.05 -5.94 -12.55
CA PRO A 240 10.39 -5.03 -13.63
C PRO A 240 9.60 -5.28 -14.92
N PHE A 241 8.78 -6.33 -14.98
CA PHE A 241 7.86 -6.65 -16.07
C PHE A 241 6.42 -6.21 -15.79
N SER A 242 6.11 -5.73 -14.59
CA SER A 242 4.74 -5.34 -14.22
C SER A 242 4.14 -4.33 -15.23
N GLY A 243 2.88 -4.55 -15.58
CA GLY A 243 2.17 -3.73 -16.56
C GLY A 243 2.79 -3.77 -17.97
N HIS A 244 3.33 -4.90 -18.41
CA HIS A 244 4.08 -5.00 -19.66
C HIS A 244 5.30 -4.06 -19.67
N ALA A 245 6.08 -4.12 -18.59
CA ALA A 245 7.23 -3.26 -18.32
C ALA A 245 6.90 -1.76 -18.43
N GLU A 246 5.74 -1.35 -17.90
CA GLU A 246 5.21 0.02 -18.03
C GLU A 246 6.18 1.08 -17.54
N ALA A 247 6.78 0.85 -16.37
CA ALA A 247 7.75 1.74 -15.77
C ALA A 247 8.96 2.01 -16.70
N CYS A 248 9.53 0.94 -17.28
CA CYS A 248 10.65 1.03 -18.21
C CYS A 248 10.25 1.80 -19.49
N ARG A 249 9.11 1.45 -20.09
CA ARG A 249 8.63 2.09 -21.32
C ARG A 249 8.38 3.57 -21.09
N HIS A 250 7.65 3.91 -20.04
CA HIS A 250 7.33 5.30 -19.71
C HIS A 250 8.60 6.14 -19.55
N LEU A 251 9.55 5.69 -18.70
CA LEU A 251 10.80 6.42 -18.49
C LEU A 251 11.57 6.63 -19.79
N SER A 252 11.74 5.56 -20.57
CA SER A 252 12.53 5.60 -21.79
C SER A 252 11.88 6.47 -22.88
N GLU A 253 10.57 6.34 -23.08
CA GLU A 253 9.80 7.17 -24.01
C GLU A 253 9.78 8.64 -23.59
N LYS A 254 9.52 8.92 -22.31
CA LYS A 254 9.44 10.30 -21.80
C LYS A 254 10.79 11.01 -21.88
N PHE A 255 11.90 10.34 -21.55
CA PHE A 255 13.23 10.94 -21.70
C PHE A 255 13.62 11.16 -23.16
N ARG A 256 13.21 10.29 -24.08
CA ARG A 256 13.38 10.54 -25.53
C ARG A 256 12.58 11.75 -26.00
N GLN A 257 11.34 11.90 -25.55
CA GLN A 257 10.49 13.06 -25.87
C GLN A 257 11.06 14.38 -25.33
N LEU A 258 11.86 14.32 -24.26
CA LEU A 258 12.54 15.46 -23.66
C LEU A 258 13.92 15.74 -24.29
N ASP A 259 14.25 15.10 -25.42
CA ASP A 259 15.56 15.15 -26.09
C ASP A 259 16.73 14.74 -25.19
N ARG A 260 16.49 13.78 -24.28
CA ARG A 260 17.48 13.21 -23.35
C ARG A 260 17.67 11.72 -23.60
N ALA A 261 18.12 11.37 -24.81
CA ALA A 261 18.30 9.98 -25.23
C ALA A 261 19.26 9.19 -24.32
N ASP A 262 20.36 9.80 -23.85
CA ASP A 262 21.30 9.17 -22.92
C ASP A 262 20.60 8.71 -21.62
N ASN A 263 19.65 9.51 -21.10
CA ASN A 263 18.89 9.13 -19.92
C ASN A 263 17.95 7.96 -20.21
N ALA A 264 17.35 7.90 -21.41
CA ALA A 264 16.53 6.78 -21.82
C ALA A 264 17.36 5.49 -21.86
N GLU A 265 18.55 5.52 -22.46
CA GLU A 265 19.46 4.37 -22.52
C GLU A 265 19.90 3.90 -21.12
N VAL A 266 20.15 4.83 -20.20
CA VAL A 266 20.44 4.50 -18.80
C VAL A 266 19.28 3.72 -18.17
N TRP A 267 18.04 4.15 -18.35
CA TRP A 267 16.88 3.46 -17.78
C TRP A 267 16.63 2.10 -18.42
N GLU A 268 16.76 1.98 -19.74
CA GLU A 268 16.69 0.68 -20.41
C GLU A 268 17.76 -0.27 -19.90
N GLY A 269 18.98 0.23 -19.65
CA GLY A 269 20.05 -0.54 -19.02
C GLY A 269 19.70 -0.99 -17.59
N VAL A 270 19.17 -0.10 -16.76
CA VAL A 270 18.75 -0.40 -15.37
C VAL A 270 17.67 -1.48 -15.36
N PHE A 271 16.62 -1.33 -16.16
CA PHE A 271 15.53 -2.30 -16.21
C PHE A 271 15.97 -3.62 -16.83
N ARG A 272 16.82 -3.62 -17.86
CA ARG A 272 17.38 -4.85 -18.44
C ARG A 272 18.11 -5.67 -17.38
N VAL A 273 18.97 -5.05 -16.58
CA VAL A 273 19.69 -5.74 -15.49
C VAL A 273 18.72 -6.29 -14.44
N ALA A 274 17.70 -5.52 -14.06
CA ALA A 274 16.68 -5.97 -13.11
C ALA A 274 15.85 -7.15 -13.67
N GLN A 275 15.47 -7.10 -14.95
CA GLN A 275 14.74 -8.15 -15.65
C GLN A 275 15.56 -9.44 -15.74
N GLU A 276 16.84 -9.35 -16.10
CA GLU A 276 17.75 -10.49 -16.14
C GLU A 276 17.89 -11.15 -14.77
N LYS A 277 18.02 -10.34 -13.70
CA LYS A 277 18.08 -10.81 -12.31
C LYS A 277 16.78 -11.50 -11.88
N ASP A 278 15.63 -10.91 -12.18
CA ASP A 278 14.31 -11.47 -11.84
C ASP A 278 14.08 -12.82 -12.54
N VAL A 279 14.31 -12.87 -13.86
CA VAL A 279 14.20 -14.09 -14.66
C VAL A 279 15.15 -15.18 -14.13
N ALA A 280 16.40 -14.84 -13.82
CA ALA A 280 17.36 -15.80 -13.29
C ALA A 280 16.93 -16.35 -11.92
N ALA A 281 16.36 -15.53 -11.04
CA ALA A 281 15.86 -15.95 -9.74
C ALA A 281 14.73 -16.99 -9.87
N TYR A 282 13.70 -16.70 -10.68
CA TYR A 282 12.60 -17.64 -10.88
C TYR A 282 13.02 -18.89 -11.65
N ARG A 283 13.95 -18.77 -12.60
CA ARG A 283 14.55 -19.94 -13.27
C ARG A 283 15.26 -20.85 -12.25
N GLY A 284 16.08 -20.28 -11.37
CA GLY A 284 16.75 -21.04 -10.32
C GLY A 284 15.78 -21.71 -9.35
N GLN A 285 14.68 -21.04 -8.99
CA GLN A 285 13.61 -21.65 -8.19
C GLN A 285 12.95 -22.83 -8.92
N PHE A 286 12.60 -22.65 -10.19
CA PHE A 286 12.04 -23.71 -11.03
C PHE A 286 12.97 -24.92 -11.11
N GLU A 287 14.26 -24.70 -11.40
CA GLU A 287 15.26 -25.77 -11.51
C GLU A 287 15.49 -26.49 -10.16
N THR A 288 15.42 -25.77 -9.04
CA THR A 288 15.54 -26.35 -7.70
C THR A 288 14.36 -27.26 -7.36
N LEU A 289 13.14 -26.83 -7.69
CA LEU A 289 11.91 -27.57 -7.37
C LEU A 289 11.69 -28.77 -8.29
N PHE A 290 11.92 -28.60 -9.59
CA PHE A 290 11.47 -29.57 -10.60
C PHE A 290 12.62 -30.32 -11.29
N LYS A 291 13.87 -29.86 -11.14
CA LYS A 291 15.04 -30.42 -11.83
C LYS A 291 14.83 -30.44 -13.36
N ASN A 292 15.55 -31.30 -14.07
CA ASN A 292 15.50 -31.37 -15.53
C ASN A 292 14.56 -32.46 -16.07
N ASP A 293 14.04 -33.34 -15.20
CA ASP A 293 13.29 -34.55 -15.54
C ASP A 293 11.84 -34.54 -15.00
N PHE A 294 11.28 -33.36 -14.78
CA PHE A 294 9.89 -33.19 -14.35
C PHE A 294 8.88 -33.71 -15.37
N ARG A 295 7.69 -34.09 -14.88
CA ARG A 295 6.51 -34.27 -15.71
C ARG A 295 5.67 -33.01 -15.72
N VAL A 296 4.98 -32.74 -16.82
CA VAL A 296 4.07 -31.58 -16.88
C VAL A 296 3.01 -31.61 -15.78
N ALA A 297 2.59 -32.81 -15.35
CA ALA A 297 1.65 -32.98 -14.24
C ALA A 297 2.18 -32.42 -12.90
N ASP A 298 3.50 -32.45 -12.68
CA ASP A 298 4.14 -31.96 -11.45
C ASP A 298 4.06 -30.43 -11.35
N LEU A 299 3.92 -29.76 -12.49
CA LEU A 299 3.89 -28.29 -12.59
C LEU A 299 2.52 -27.69 -12.31
N LEU A 300 1.48 -28.50 -12.10
CA LEU A 300 0.10 -28.05 -12.08
C LEU A 300 -0.40 -27.60 -10.71
N ALA A 301 0.26 -28.06 -9.63
CA ALA A 301 -0.09 -27.69 -8.27
C ALA A 301 0.58 -26.36 -7.87
N PRO A 302 -0.04 -25.56 -6.99
CA PRO A 302 0.62 -24.42 -6.37
C PRO A 302 1.87 -24.85 -5.59
N VAL A 303 2.96 -24.11 -5.76
CA VAL A 303 4.27 -24.36 -5.14
C VAL A 303 4.81 -23.15 -4.35
N THR A 304 4.12 -22.02 -4.39
CA THR A 304 4.43 -20.82 -3.59
C THR A 304 3.24 -20.43 -2.73
N GLU A 305 3.47 -19.65 -1.67
CA GLU A 305 2.41 -19.07 -0.84
C GLU A 305 1.45 -18.17 -1.65
N ASP A 306 1.95 -17.49 -2.68
CA ASP A 306 1.15 -16.66 -3.59
C ASP A 306 0.24 -17.48 -4.55
N GLY A 307 0.32 -18.81 -4.49
CA GLY A 307 -0.43 -19.69 -5.37
C GLY A 307 0.17 -19.89 -6.78
N ASP A 308 1.42 -19.47 -7.04
CA ASP A 308 2.08 -19.79 -8.30
C ASP A 308 2.23 -21.30 -8.46
N THR A 309 1.89 -21.79 -9.64
CA THR A 309 2.16 -23.18 -10.05
C THR A 309 3.55 -23.30 -10.66
N GLY A 310 4.03 -24.53 -10.86
CA GLY A 310 5.26 -24.76 -11.61
C GLY A 310 5.23 -24.18 -13.03
N LEU A 311 4.06 -24.16 -13.67
CA LEU A 311 3.88 -23.49 -14.97
C LEU A 311 4.10 -21.97 -14.88
N MET A 312 3.65 -21.34 -13.79
CA MET A 312 3.82 -19.91 -13.58
C MET A 312 5.27 -19.56 -13.25
N LEU A 313 5.95 -20.39 -12.46
CA LEU A 313 7.40 -20.27 -12.26
C LEU A 313 8.17 -20.42 -13.57
N ALA A 314 7.75 -21.35 -14.44
CA ALA A 314 8.36 -21.52 -15.76
C ALA A 314 8.20 -20.28 -16.65
N ALA A 315 7.02 -19.66 -16.65
CA ALA A 315 6.78 -18.39 -17.33
C ALA A 315 7.64 -17.26 -16.75
N LYS A 316 7.71 -17.16 -15.42
CA LYS A 316 8.52 -16.16 -14.73
C LYS A 316 10.02 -16.31 -15.02
N GLY A 317 10.50 -17.54 -15.10
CA GLY A 317 11.89 -17.88 -15.42
C GLY A 317 12.24 -17.94 -16.91
N LYS A 318 11.27 -17.64 -17.80
CA LYS A 318 11.39 -17.80 -19.26
C LYS A 318 11.95 -19.16 -19.67
N VAL A 319 11.29 -20.22 -19.20
CA VAL A 319 11.61 -21.63 -19.52
C VAL A 319 10.39 -22.40 -20.02
N LEU A 320 9.40 -21.69 -20.58
CA LEU A 320 8.20 -22.33 -21.15
C LEU A 320 8.52 -23.20 -22.36
N ASP A 321 9.59 -22.90 -23.09
CA ASP A 321 10.12 -23.74 -24.17
C ASP A 321 10.41 -25.18 -23.70
N LYS A 322 11.08 -25.33 -22.54
CA LYS A 322 11.35 -26.64 -21.93
C LYS A 322 10.07 -27.35 -21.51
N VAL A 323 9.14 -26.62 -20.91
CA VAL A 323 7.86 -27.16 -20.43
C VAL A 323 7.01 -27.66 -21.60
N VAL A 324 6.89 -26.87 -22.67
CA VAL A 324 6.10 -27.23 -23.85
C VAL A 324 6.78 -28.38 -24.62
N ALA A 325 8.12 -28.41 -24.68
CA ALA A 325 8.85 -29.54 -25.25
C ALA A 325 8.61 -30.84 -24.47
N ALA A 326 8.64 -30.79 -23.12
CA ALA A 326 8.28 -31.92 -22.27
C ALA A 326 6.84 -32.38 -22.52
N ALA A 327 5.90 -31.44 -22.64
CA ALA A 327 4.50 -31.75 -22.92
C ALA A 327 4.32 -32.49 -24.26
N VAL A 328 5.04 -32.05 -25.30
CA VAL A 328 5.04 -32.69 -26.62
C VAL A 328 5.64 -34.09 -26.54
N ALA A 329 6.75 -34.27 -25.81
CA ALA A 329 7.43 -35.55 -25.65
C ALA A 329 6.59 -36.57 -24.85
N GLU A 330 5.90 -36.11 -23.80
CA GLU A 330 4.95 -36.91 -23.03
C GLU A 330 3.66 -37.23 -23.82
N GLY A 331 3.35 -36.44 -24.86
CA GLY A 331 2.08 -36.53 -25.57
C GLY A 331 0.87 -36.09 -24.73
N THR A 332 1.11 -35.27 -23.71
CA THR A 332 0.08 -34.77 -22.80
C THR A 332 -0.64 -33.56 -23.38
N THR A 333 -1.84 -33.27 -22.87
CA THR A 333 -2.63 -32.06 -23.21
C THR A 333 -3.01 -31.27 -21.95
N LEU A 334 -2.20 -31.40 -20.89
CA LEU A 334 -2.50 -30.84 -19.57
C LEU A 334 -2.39 -29.32 -19.51
N ILE A 335 -1.65 -28.67 -20.42
CA ILE A 335 -1.67 -27.21 -20.59
C ILE A 335 -2.91 -26.88 -21.43
N THR A 336 -3.97 -26.40 -20.78
CA THR A 336 -5.27 -26.12 -21.39
C THR A 336 -5.57 -24.63 -21.40
N ALA A 337 -6.54 -24.20 -22.23
CA ALA A 337 -7.02 -22.82 -22.25
C ALA A 337 -7.42 -22.31 -20.86
N GLN A 338 -8.11 -23.15 -20.07
CA GLN A 338 -8.49 -22.82 -18.70
C GLN A 338 -7.26 -22.49 -17.84
N ARG A 339 -6.21 -23.33 -17.87
CA ARG A 339 -4.99 -23.11 -17.09
C ARG A 339 -4.18 -21.90 -17.54
N LEU A 340 -4.25 -21.53 -18.82
CA LEU A 340 -3.64 -20.28 -19.29
C LEU A 340 -4.25 -19.05 -18.59
N LEU A 341 -5.53 -19.13 -18.22
CA LEU A 341 -6.34 -18.03 -17.70
C LEU A 341 -6.54 -18.08 -16.18
N GLU A 342 -6.28 -19.22 -15.55
CA GLU A 342 -6.31 -19.37 -14.09
C GLU A 342 -5.38 -18.36 -13.42
N LYS A 343 -5.90 -17.69 -12.39
CA LYS A 343 -5.21 -16.61 -11.68
C LYS A 343 -4.74 -17.09 -10.32
N ASN A 344 -3.53 -16.69 -9.95
CA ASN A 344 -2.99 -16.86 -8.60
C ASN A 344 -3.56 -15.79 -7.63
N ALA A 345 -3.08 -15.77 -6.37
CA ALA A 345 -3.50 -14.78 -5.38
C ALA A 345 -3.15 -13.34 -5.76
N ARG A 346 -2.16 -13.15 -6.65
CA ARG A 346 -1.74 -11.86 -7.21
C ARG A 346 -2.47 -11.48 -8.49
N ASN A 347 -3.55 -12.19 -8.85
CA ASN A 347 -4.33 -11.93 -10.06
C ASN A 347 -3.52 -12.09 -11.37
N GLN A 348 -2.38 -12.78 -11.32
CA GLN A 348 -1.54 -13.12 -12.48
C GLN A 348 -1.95 -14.49 -13.02
N SER A 349 -1.92 -14.66 -14.34
CA SER A 349 -2.12 -15.96 -14.99
C SER A 349 -0.89 -16.39 -15.78
N LEU A 350 -0.82 -17.65 -16.18
CA LEU A 350 0.23 -18.14 -17.08
C LEU A 350 0.30 -17.30 -18.37
N LEU A 351 -0.86 -16.96 -18.94
CA LEU A 351 -0.96 -16.11 -20.12
C LEU A 351 -0.41 -14.71 -19.87
N SER A 352 -0.79 -14.05 -18.77
CA SER A 352 -0.32 -12.69 -18.48
C SER A 352 1.19 -12.66 -18.23
N LEU A 353 1.72 -13.65 -17.52
CA LEU A 353 3.16 -13.76 -17.25
C LEU A 353 3.97 -13.99 -18.53
N ALA A 354 3.49 -14.88 -19.42
CA ALA A 354 4.13 -15.12 -20.71
C ALA A 354 4.07 -13.88 -21.61
N LEU A 355 2.97 -13.12 -21.54
CA LEU A 355 2.81 -11.86 -22.25
C LEU A 355 3.80 -10.81 -21.75
N ASP A 356 3.81 -10.52 -20.45
CA ASP A 356 4.67 -9.50 -19.82
C ASP A 356 6.16 -9.76 -20.09
N ARG A 357 6.56 -11.03 -20.14
CA ARG A 357 7.96 -11.45 -20.33
C ARG A 357 8.33 -11.72 -21.79
N GLY A 358 7.39 -11.53 -22.72
CA GLY A 358 7.60 -11.76 -24.15
C GLY A 358 7.91 -13.21 -24.51
N ASP A 359 7.27 -14.17 -23.83
CA ASP A 359 7.45 -15.63 -23.98
C ASP A 359 6.23 -16.33 -24.62
N MET A 360 5.32 -15.53 -25.19
CA MET A 360 4.13 -16.02 -25.90
C MET A 360 4.48 -16.99 -27.04
N GLU A 361 5.60 -16.76 -27.72
CA GLU A 361 6.04 -17.61 -28.83
C GLU A 361 6.43 -19.02 -28.40
N ALA A 362 6.98 -19.18 -27.20
CA ALA A 362 7.30 -20.47 -26.61
C ALA A 362 6.03 -21.15 -26.08
N LEU A 363 5.15 -20.37 -25.41
CA LEU A 363 3.87 -20.87 -24.90
C LEU A 363 2.98 -21.43 -26.01
N PHE A 364 2.94 -20.77 -27.17
CA PHE A 364 2.11 -21.16 -28.32
C PHE A 364 2.84 -21.98 -29.38
N GLU A 365 3.72 -22.91 -28.96
CA GLU A 365 4.44 -23.76 -29.89
C GLU A 365 3.49 -24.67 -30.72
N PRO A 366 3.52 -24.59 -32.07
CA PRO A 366 2.55 -25.28 -32.91
C PRO A 366 2.48 -26.80 -32.74
N SER A 367 3.61 -27.45 -32.43
CA SER A 367 3.65 -28.91 -32.26
C SER A 367 2.84 -29.42 -31.07
N TYR A 368 2.61 -28.56 -30.07
CA TYR A 368 1.76 -28.87 -28.92
C TYR A 368 0.28 -28.57 -29.25
N TRP A 369 -0.01 -27.32 -29.61
CA TRP A 369 -1.40 -26.86 -29.76
C TRP A 369 -2.15 -27.46 -30.96
N SER A 370 -1.46 -27.86 -32.04
CA SER A 370 -2.10 -28.59 -33.15
C SER A 370 -2.75 -29.92 -32.72
N LYS A 371 -2.32 -30.49 -31.59
CA LYS A 371 -2.88 -31.68 -30.95
C LYS A 371 -3.78 -31.35 -29.77
N ALA A 372 -3.34 -30.44 -28.90
CA ALA A 372 -4.02 -30.14 -27.63
C ALA A 372 -5.32 -29.36 -27.83
N ASP A 373 -5.28 -28.29 -28.63
CA ASP A 373 -6.45 -27.45 -28.94
C ASP A 373 -6.17 -26.59 -30.17
N ARG A 374 -6.87 -26.85 -31.27
CA ARG A 374 -6.69 -26.13 -32.54
C ARG A 374 -7.31 -24.74 -32.54
N ASP A 375 -8.27 -24.49 -31.66
CA ASP A 375 -8.97 -23.21 -31.55
C ASP A 375 -8.40 -22.36 -30.39
N ILE A 376 -7.27 -22.76 -29.79
CA ILE A 376 -6.69 -22.10 -28.63
C ILE A 376 -6.50 -20.60 -28.82
N LEU A 377 -6.02 -20.15 -29.98
CA LEU A 377 -5.80 -18.74 -30.26
C LEU A 377 -7.11 -17.94 -30.30
N ARG A 378 -8.22 -18.57 -30.74
CA ARG A 378 -9.55 -17.97 -30.66
C ARG A 378 -10.00 -17.86 -29.20
N SER A 379 -9.79 -18.91 -28.40
CA SER A 379 -10.11 -18.90 -26.97
C SER A 379 -9.33 -17.81 -26.24
N VAL A 380 -8.03 -17.71 -26.47
CA VAL A 380 -7.15 -16.67 -25.91
C VAL A 380 -7.64 -15.29 -26.34
N ALA A 381 -7.86 -15.06 -27.63
CA ALA A 381 -8.33 -13.77 -28.15
C ALA A 381 -9.64 -13.28 -27.51
N GLN A 382 -10.56 -14.20 -27.21
CA GLN A 382 -11.83 -13.88 -26.55
C GLN A 382 -11.68 -13.51 -25.07
N ASN A 383 -10.61 -13.95 -24.42
CA ASN A 383 -10.36 -13.76 -23.00
C ASN A 383 -9.31 -12.68 -22.68
N LEU A 384 -8.63 -12.11 -23.70
CA LEU A 384 -7.76 -10.96 -23.53
C LEU A 384 -8.58 -9.71 -23.19
N THR A 385 -8.12 -8.97 -22.16
CA THR A 385 -8.68 -7.66 -21.83
C THR A 385 -8.37 -6.65 -22.94
N GLU A 386 -9.12 -5.54 -23.02
CA GLU A 386 -8.82 -4.45 -23.95
C GLU A 386 -7.40 -3.92 -23.78
N GLU A 387 -6.89 -3.91 -22.55
CA GLU A 387 -5.53 -3.49 -22.24
C GLU A 387 -4.46 -4.47 -22.73
N GLN A 388 -4.76 -5.79 -22.75
CA GLN A 388 -3.80 -6.82 -23.16
C GLN A 388 -3.74 -7.02 -24.67
N ARG A 389 -4.85 -6.81 -25.40
CA ARG A 389 -4.92 -7.08 -26.85
C ARG A 389 -3.81 -6.42 -27.68
N PRO A 390 -3.42 -5.15 -27.43
CA PRO A 390 -2.35 -4.51 -28.20
C PRO A 390 -0.98 -5.19 -28.05
N TRP A 391 -0.78 -5.94 -26.96
CA TRP A 391 0.51 -6.55 -26.62
C TRP A 391 0.67 -7.96 -27.16
N VAL A 392 -0.39 -8.57 -27.72
CA VAL A 392 -0.36 -9.92 -28.28
C VAL A 392 -0.39 -9.86 -29.80
N ASP A 393 0.69 -10.31 -30.46
CA ASP A 393 0.73 -10.50 -31.90
C ASP A 393 0.00 -11.80 -32.32
N LEU A 394 -1.33 -11.80 -32.15
CA LEU A 394 -2.20 -12.91 -32.54
C LEU A 394 -2.06 -13.28 -34.03
N PRO A 395 -1.95 -12.33 -34.99
CA PRO A 395 -1.73 -12.67 -36.40
C PRO A 395 -0.48 -13.51 -36.63
N ARG A 396 0.64 -13.15 -35.99
CA ARG A 396 1.89 -13.92 -36.09
C ARG A 396 1.76 -15.30 -35.47
N LEU A 397 1.16 -15.43 -34.28
CA LEU A 397 0.92 -16.72 -33.65
C LEU A 397 0.01 -17.61 -34.51
N SER A 398 -1.05 -17.06 -35.08
CA SER A 398 -1.95 -17.77 -36.00
C SER A 398 -1.20 -18.26 -37.23
N SER A 399 -0.42 -17.38 -37.87
CA SER A 399 0.36 -17.75 -39.06
C SER A 399 1.31 -18.91 -38.79
N ARG A 400 1.99 -18.94 -37.63
CA ARG A 400 2.87 -20.06 -37.24
C ARG A 400 2.11 -21.37 -37.11
N LEU A 401 0.95 -21.34 -36.45
CA LEU A 401 0.11 -22.53 -36.26
C LEU A 401 -0.45 -23.05 -37.59
N ASP A 402 -0.93 -22.14 -38.46
CA ASP A 402 -1.45 -22.48 -39.79
C ASP A 402 -0.37 -23.08 -40.69
N GLN A 403 0.83 -22.48 -40.73
CA GLN A 403 1.96 -23.02 -41.49
C GLN A 403 2.36 -24.42 -41.01
N PHE A 404 2.36 -24.66 -39.70
CA PHE A 404 2.65 -25.99 -39.15
C PHE A 404 1.59 -27.00 -39.57
N ASN A 405 0.30 -26.67 -39.45
CA ASN A 405 -0.81 -27.53 -39.85
C ASN A 405 -0.77 -27.87 -41.34
N LEU A 406 -0.49 -26.89 -42.20
CA LEU A 406 -0.32 -27.10 -43.65
C LEU A 406 0.84 -28.06 -43.95
N LYS A 407 1.98 -27.93 -43.26
CA LYS A 407 3.12 -28.87 -43.41
C LYS A 407 2.72 -30.29 -43.00
N GLN A 408 1.99 -30.46 -41.89
CA GLN A 408 1.53 -31.77 -41.44
C GLN A 408 0.54 -32.40 -42.43
N GLN A 409 -0.37 -31.62 -43.01
CA GLN A 409 -1.28 -32.09 -44.06
C GLN A 409 -0.51 -32.50 -45.32
N ALA A 410 0.45 -31.70 -45.78
CA ALA A 410 1.27 -32.01 -46.95
C ALA A 410 2.05 -33.33 -46.79
N VAL A 411 2.58 -33.62 -45.61
CA VAL A 411 3.23 -34.91 -45.30
C VAL A 411 2.25 -36.08 -45.41
N ARG A 412 1.01 -35.92 -44.92
CA ARG A 412 -0.04 -36.96 -45.04
C ARG A 412 -0.42 -37.24 -46.50
N PHE A 413 -0.44 -36.22 -47.36
CA PHE A 413 -0.77 -36.38 -48.78
C PHE A 413 0.37 -36.95 -49.63
N LYS A 414 1.64 -36.78 -49.22
CA LYS A 414 2.81 -37.34 -49.92
C LYS A 414 3.04 -38.85 -49.69
N LEU A 415 2.30 -39.49 -48.78
CA LEU A 415 2.49 -40.89 -48.37
C LEU A 415 1.46 -41.89 -48.94
N ARG A 416 0.69 -41.52 -49.98
CA ARG A 416 -0.10 -42.51 -50.73
C ARG A 416 0.63 -42.90 -52.02
N PRO A 417 1.45 -43.97 -52.05
CA PRO A 417 1.75 -44.61 -53.32
C PRO A 417 0.46 -45.20 -53.85
N SER A 418 0.14 -44.87 -55.09
CA SER A 418 -0.92 -45.53 -55.87
C SER A 418 -0.54 -47.00 -55.99
N THR A 419 -1.15 -47.87 -55.18
CA THR A 419 -1.18 -49.32 -55.43
C THR A 419 -2.22 -49.64 -56.48
#